data_AF-A0A7R9R8Y0-F1
#
_entry.id   AF-A0A7R9R8Y0-F1
#
_cell.length_a   1.000
_cell.length_b   1.000
_cell.length_c   1.000
_cell.angle_alpha   90.00
_cell.angle_beta   90.00
_cell.angle_gamma   90.00
#
_symmetry.space_group_name_H-M   'P 1'
#
loop_
_entity.id
_entity.type
_entity.pdbx_description
1 polymer ?
#
loop_
_entity_poly.entity_id
_entity_poly.type
_entity_poly.pdbx_seq_one_letter_code
_entity_poly.pdbx_strand_id
1 'polypeptide(L)' 'MRLKTSGRCFICDKSFSKAGMTKHLKTHLKDDGSSKLFHIRVDGIYQPEYWLHIEIPAGAKLKRARSIPERYMA' A
#
# COMPACT_ATOMS: atom_id res chain seq x y z
N MET A 1 -20.20 -4.32 10.38
CA MET A 1 -20.24 -4.99 9.07
C MET A 1 -18.83 -4.97 8.48
N ARG A 2 -18.19 -6.12 8.19
CA ARG A 2 -16.85 -6.14 7.56
C ARG A 2 -17.03 -5.95 6.05
N LEU A 3 -16.63 -4.80 5.51
CA LEU A 3 -16.62 -4.57 4.07
C LEU A 3 -15.55 -5.46 3.43
N LYS A 4 -15.96 -6.32 2.49
CA LYS A 4 -15.06 -7.10 1.65
C LYS A 4 -14.62 -6.22 0.51
N THR A 5 -13.43 -5.66 0.62
CA THR A 5 -12.85 -4.80 -0.42
C THR A 5 -11.78 -5.55 -1.17
N SER A 6 -11.78 -5.38 -2.49
CA SER A 6 -10.78 -5.92 -3.41
C SER A 6 -9.90 -4.78 -3.91
N GLY A 7 -8.63 -5.11 -4.16
CA GLY A 7 -7.65 -4.18 -4.72
C GLY A 7 -6.83 -4.90 -5.78
N ARG A 8 -6.31 -4.15 -6.73
CA ARG A 8 -5.44 -4.67 -7.79
C ARG A 8 -3.99 -4.57 -7.35
N CYS A 9 -3.23 -5.65 -7.52
CA CYS A 9 -1.79 -5.62 -7.31
C CYS A 9 -1.13 -4.89 -8.48
N PHE A 10 -0.31 -3.88 -8.19
CA PHE A 10 0.40 -3.12 -9.23
C PHE A 10 1.51 -3.93 -9.92
N ILE A 11 2.00 -5.01 -9.30
CA ILE A 11 3.12 -5.81 -9.80
C ILE A 11 2.66 -6.87 -10.81
N CYS A 12 1.46 -7.43 -10.62
CA CYS A 12 0.95 -8.53 -11.45
C CYS A 12 -0.47 -8.34 -11.98
N ASP A 13 -1.07 -7.16 -11.78
CA ASP A 13 -2.43 -6.77 -12.19
C ASP A 13 -3.59 -7.66 -11.70
N LYS A 14 -3.32 -8.63 -10.83
CA LYS A 14 -4.35 -9.50 -10.26
C LYS A 14 -5.09 -8.82 -9.11
N SER A 15 -6.37 -9.14 -8.97
CA SER A 15 -7.22 -8.61 -7.90
C SER A 15 -7.23 -9.53 -6.70
N PHE A 16 -7.02 -8.98 -5.50
CA PHE A 16 -7.04 -9.71 -4.24
C PHE A 16 -7.90 -8.99 -3.21
N SER A 17 -8.40 -9.74 -2.22
CA SER A 17 -9.04 -9.13 -1.05
C SER A 17 -8.02 -8.39 -0.20
N LYS A 18 -8.45 -7.42 0.60
CA LYS A 18 -7.59 -6.69 1.55
C LYS A 18 -6.69 -7.60 2.40
N ALA A 19 -7.26 -8.67 2.96
CA ALA A 19 -6.49 -9.65 3.73
C ALA A 19 -5.56 -10.50 2.85
N GLY A 20 -6.01 -10.86 1.63
CA GLY A 20 -5.24 -11.62 0.66
C GLY A 20 -4.04 -10.84 0.11
N MET A 21 -4.17 -9.53 -0.06
CA MET A 21 -3.12 -8.67 -0.64
C MET A 21 -1.85 -8.69 0.21
N THR A 22 -1.96 -8.59 1.54
CA THR A 22 -0.79 -8.68 2.44
C THR A 22 -0.02 -9.98 2.25
N LYS A 23 -0.73 -11.10 2.09
CA LYS A 23 -0.10 -12.41 1.86
C LYS A 23 0.46 -12.53 0.45
N HIS A 24 -0.26 -11.99 -0.54
CA HIS A 24 0.15 -11.99 -1.93
C HIS A 24 1.42 -11.18 -2.15
N LEU A 25 1.55 -9.97 -1.59
CA LEU A 25 2.73 -9.13 -1.78
C LEU A 25 4.01 -9.78 -1.27
N LYS A 26 3.94 -10.66 -0.26
CA LYS A 26 5.09 -11.46 0.19
C LYS A 26 5.68 -12.37 -0.89
N THR A 27 4.93 -12.72 -1.94
CA THR A 27 5.46 -13.50 -3.06
C THR A 27 6.28 -12.65 -4.03
N HIS A 28 6.08 -11.33 -4.01
CA HIS A 28 6.84 -10.37 -4.82
C HIS A 28 8.05 -9.81 -4.05
N LEU A 29 7.87 -9.60 -2.74
CA LEU A 29 8.92 -9.23 -1.79
C LEU A 29 9.90 -10.41 -1.59
N LYS A 30 10.86 -10.56 -2.50
CA LYS A 30 12.02 -11.43 -2.25
C LYS A 30 12.99 -10.69 -1.32
N ASP A 31 13.16 -11.20 -0.11
CA ASP A 31 14.21 -10.73 0.79
C ASP A 31 15.54 -11.30 0.29
N ASP A 32 16.21 -10.55 -0.58
CA ASP A 32 17.53 -10.91 -1.12
C ASP A 32 18.66 -10.48 -0.15
N GLY A 33 18.34 -10.11 1.10
CA GLY A 33 19.26 -9.62 2.14
C GLY A 33 20.02 -8.32 1.82
N SER A 34 19.99 -7.87 0.57
CA SER A 34 20.78 -6.75 0.03
C SER A 34 20.08 -5.39 0.20
N SER A 35 18.75 -5.38 0.28
CA SER A 35 17.96 -4.15 0.27
C SER A 35 16.96 -4.16 1.43
N LYS A 36 17.18 -3.33 2.45
CA LYS A 36 16.18 -3.11 3.50
C LYS A 36 14.99 -2.39 2.88
N LEU A 37 13.83 -3.04 2.82
CA LEU A 37 12.58 -2.49 2.32
C LEU A 37 11.58 -2.36 3.46
N PHE A 38 10.79 -1.28 3.46
CA PHE A 38 9.64 -1.13 4.34
C PHE A 38 8.36 -1.39 3.56
N HIS A 39 7.50 -2.23 4.14
CA HIS A 39 6.13 -2.41 3.68
C HIS A 39 5.18 -1.56 4.52
N ILE A 40 4.66 -0.49 3.94
CA ILE A 40 3.72 0.43 4.57
C ILE A 40 2.30 0.07 4.11
N ARG A 41 1.41 -0.11 5.09
CA ARG A 41 -0.02 -0.28 4.85
C ARG A 41 -0.75 1.00 5.23
N VAL A 42 -1.49 1.55 4.29
CA VAL A 42 -2.35 2.73 4.49
C VAL A 42 -3.80 2.27 4.51
N ASP A 43 -4.53 2.64 5.55
CA ASP A 43 -5.95 2.35 5.71
C ASP A 43 -6.73 3.66 5.86
N GLY A 44 -7.82 3.80 5.10
CA GLY A 44 -8.75 4.91 5.26
C GLY A 44 -9.53 4.77 6.58
N ILE A 45 -9.38 5.76 7.46
CA ILE A 45 -10.04 5.77 8.78
C ILE A 45 -11.57 5.83 8.63
N TYR A 46 -12.05 6.74 7.79
CA TYR A 46 -13.49 6.95 7.52
C TYR A 46 -13.98 6.23 6.26
N GLN A 47 -13.05 5.73 5.44
CA GLN A 47 -13.33 5.03 4.19
C GLN A 47 -12.58 3.68 4.21
N PRO A 48 -13.12 2.66 4.89
CA PRO A 48 -12.43 1.37 5.08
C PRO A 48 -12.20 0.61 3.76
N GLU A 49 -12.90 1.01 2.70
CA GLU A 49 -12.72 0.57 1.32
C GLU A 49 -11.46 1.12 0.66
N TYR A 50 -10.98 2.27 1.13
CA TYR A 50 -9.74 2.84 0.67
C TYR A 50 -8.58 2.27 1.48
N TRP A 51 -7.71 1.53 0.81
CA TRP A 51 -6.50 0.98 1.39
C TRP A 51 -5.43 0.81 0.32
N LEU A 52 -4.16 0.95 0.72
CA LEU A 52 -3.02 0.91 -0.17
C LEU A 52 -1.85 0.21 0.52
N HIS A 53 -1.09 -0.56 -0.27
CA HIS A 53 0.16 -1.17 0.16
C HIS A 53 1.28 -0.52 -0.63
N ILE A 54 2.26 0.05 0.07
CA ILE A 54 3.40 0.75 -0.53
C ILE A 54 4.67 0.05 -0.06
N GLU A 55 5.55 -0.25 -1.00
CA GLU A 55 6.90 -0.74 -0.73
C GLU A 55 7.88 0.40 -1.00
N ILE A 56 8.73 0.71 -0.03
CA ILE A 56 9.78 1.73 -0.19
C ILE A 56 11.11 1.22 0.33
N PRO A 57 12.24 1.65 -0.26
CA PRO A 57 13.56 1.42 0.32
C PRO A 57 13.67 2.07 1.71
N ALA A 58 14.36 1.42 2.64
CA ALA A 58 14.54 1.93 4.00
C ALA A 58 15.35 3.23 4.06
N GLY A 59 16.19 3.48 3.05
CA GLY A 59 16.90 4.75 2.89
C GLY A 59 16.07 5.85 2.23
N ALA A 60 14.85 5.57 1.78
CA ALA A 60 14.00 6.55 1.12
C ALA A 60 13.51 7.60 2.13
N LYS A 61 13.87 8.87 1.88
CA LYS A 61 13.40 10.00 2.69
C LYS A 61 12.05 10.46 2.16
N LEU A 62 11.04 10.46 3.03
CA LEU A 62 9.77 11.12 2.72
C LEU A 62 10.02 12.63 2.66
N LYS A 63 9.55 13.28 1.59
CA LYS A 63 9.47 14.75 1.57
C LYS A 63 8.49 15.17 2.66
N ARG A 64 8.73 16.31 3.31
CA ARG A 64 7.78 16.89 4.26
C ARG A 64 6.42 16.99 3.59
N ALA A 65 5.46 16.21 4.08
CA ALA A 65 4.08 16.29 3.65
C ALA A 65 3.53 17.65 4.12
N ARG A 66 3.22 18.53 3.17
CA ARG A 66 2.42 19.72 3.43
C ARG A 66 0.95 19.37 3.22
N SER A 67 0.05 20.05 3.92
CA SER A 67 -1.38 19.98 3.62
C SER A 67 -1.60 20.19 2.12
N ILE A 68 -2.20 19.20 1.46
CA ILE A 68 -2.58 19.31 0.06
C ILE A 68 -3.79 20.24 0.02
N PRO A 69 -3.72 21.39 -0.67
CA PRO A 69 -4.87 22.27 -0.78
C PRO A 69 -6.04 21.56 -1.46
N GLU A 70 -7.27 21.83 -1.02
CA GLU A 70 -8.51 21.16 -1.47
C GLU A 70 -8.67 21.12 -3.01
N ARG A 71 -8.08 22.11 -3.70
CA ARG A 71 -8.04 22.20 -5.17
C ARG A 71 -7.39 21.02 -5.91
N TYR A 72 -6.71 20.10 -5.20
CA TYR A 72 -6.05 18.92 -5.78
C TYR A 72 -6.75 17.59 -5.43
N MET A 73 -7.91 17.63 -4.79
CA MET A 73 -8.71 16.43 -4.44
C MET A 73 -9.84 16.15 -5.46
N ALA A 74 -9.69 16.63 -6.69
CA ALA A 74 -10.66 16.47 -7.78
C ALA A 74 -10.82 15.01 -8.23
#